data_AF-A0A2M9Y7W6-F1
#
_entry.id   AF-A0A2M9Y7W6-F1
#
_cell.length_a   1.000
_cell.length_b   1.000
_cell.length_c   1.000
_cell.angle_alpha   90.00
_cell.angle_beta   90.00
_cell.angle_gamma   90.00
#
_symmetry.space_group_name_H-M   'P 1'
#
loop_
_entity.id
_entity.type
_entity.pdbx_description
1 polymer ?
#
loop_
_entity_poly.entity_id
_entity_poly.type
_entity_poly.pdbx_seq_one_letter_code
_entity_poly.pdbx_strand_id
1 'polypeptide(L)'
;MASKTEDFELITPDLGDTDKIELVRWNFQLGDQIIEGSEVCELVTDKASFPMESPINGILARIDREKGSIIKKGEILGMIRRNVSE
;
A
#
# COMPACT_ATOMS: atom_id res chain seq x y z
N MET A 1 11.81 4.83 27.80
CA MET A 1 10.58 4.81 26.97
C MET A 1 11.02 5.10 25.56
N ALA A 2 11.20 4.06 24.73
CA ALA A 2 11.62 4.22 23.33
C ALA A 2 10.40 3.93 22.46
N SER A 3 9.77 4.97 21.91
CA SER A 3 8.69 4.81 20.93
C SER A 3 9.29 4.31 19.63
N LYS A 4 9.16 3.01 19.35
CA LYS A 4 9.64 2.40 18.11
C LYS A 4 8.58 2.62 17.05
N THR A 5 8.89 3.45 16.05
CA THR A 5 8.02 3.60 14.88
C THR A 5 8.56 2.73 13.76
N GLU A 6 7.70 1.88 13.20
CA GLU A 6 8.02 1.02 12.07
C GLU A 6 7.35 1.60 10.82
N ASP A 7 8.16 1.92 9.83
CA ASP A 7 7.69 2.22 8.48
C ASP A 7 7.63 0.93 7.66
N PHE A 8 6.51 0.74 6.97
CA PHE A 8 6.23 -0.38 6.10
C PHE A 8 6.03 0.15 4.69
N GLU A 9 6.92 -0.27 3.81
CA GLU A 9 6.88 0.11 2.41
C GLU A 9 5.83 -0.74 1.69
N LEU A 10 4.79 -0.06 1.19
CA LEU A 10 3.75 -0.69 0.40
C LEU A 10 4.31 -0.92 -1.00
N ILE A 11 4.96 -2.06 -1.21
CA ILE A 11 5.49 -2.47 -2.51
C ILE A 11 4.48 -3.31 -3.26
N THR A 12 4.42 -3.13 -4.57
CA THR A 12 3.58 -3.99 -5.41
C THR A 12 4.15 -5.42 -5.43
N PRO A 13 3.40 -6.44 -4.99
CA PRO A 13 3.86 -7.83 -5.04
C PRO A 13 4.00 -8.30 -6.49
N ASP A 14 4.84 -9.31 -6.69
CA ASP A 14 5.01 -9.92 -8.01
C ASP A 14 3.76 -10.74 -8.36
N LEU A 15 2.83 -10.14 -9.10
CA LEU A 15 1.56 -10.74 -9.52
C LEU A 15 1.73 -11.60 -10.81
N GLY A 16 2.93 -12.15 -11.06
CA GLY A 16 3.24 -13.01 -12.21
C GLY A 16 3.71 -12.26 -13.46
N ASP A 17 3.47 -12.81 -14.66
CA ASP A 17 3.90 -12.32 -15.99
C ASP A 17 3.37 -10.93 -16.41
N THR A 18 2.77 -10.17 -15.50
CA THR A 18 2.25 -8.84 -15.79
C THR A 18 3.19 -7.75 -15.28
N ASP A 19 3.89 -7.07 -16.20
CA ASP A 19 4.75 -5.92 -15.87
C ASP A 19 3.98 -4.59 -15.65
N LYS A 20 2.68 -4.55 -15.99
CA LYS A 20 1.85 -3.33 -15.90
C LYS A 20 0.74 -3.52 -14.87
N ILE A 21 0.88 -2.86 -13.73
CA ILE A 21 -0.10 -2.86 -12.67
C ILE A 21 -0.63 -1.43 -12.58
N GLU A 22 -1.93 -1.27 -12.66
CA GLU A 22 -2.59 0.03 -12.57
C GLU A 22 -3.24 0.16 -11.20
N LEU A 23 -2.92 1.22 -10.48
CA LEU A 23 -3.62 1.52 -9.23
C LEU A 23 -4.91 2.24 -9.57
N VAL A 24 -6.05 1.58 -9.49
CA VAL A 24 -7.33 2.16 -9.92
C VAL A 24 -7.95 3.04 -8.84
N ARG A 25 -7.71 2.71 -7.57
CA ARG A 25 -8.29 3.44 -6.44
C ARG A 25 -7.46 3.28 -5.18
N TRP A 26 -7.37 4.36 -4.41
CA TRP A 26 -7.00 4.33 -3.00
C TRP A 26 -8.27 4.37 -2.15
N ASN A 27 -8.40 3.44 -1.20
CA ASN A 27 -9.45 3.50 -0.19
C ASN A 27 -9.06 4.37 1.01
N PHE A 28 -7.75 4.61 1.18
CA PHE A 28 -7.19 5.44 2.24
C PHE A 28 -6.48 6.66 1.68
N GLN A 29 -6.42 7.73 2.47
CA GLN A 29 -5.73 8.97 2.11
C GLN A 29 -4.49 9.17 2.98
N LEU A 30 -3.60 10.06 2.55
CA LEU A 30 -2.37 10.37 3.26
C LEU A 30 -2.73 10.98 4.63
N GLY A 31 -2.27 10.35 5.71
CA GLY A 31 -2.66 10.67 7.09
C GLY A 31 -3.84 9.86 7.64
N ASP A 32 -4.47 9.00 6.83
CA ASP A 32 -5.58 8.16 7.28
C ASP A 32 -5.10 6.92 8.05
N GLN A 33 -5.95 6.41 8.94
CA GLN A 33 -5.60 5.31 9.85
C GLN A 33 -5.98 3.98 9.21
N ILE A 34 -4.97 3.21 8.83
CA ILE A 34 -5.10 1.89 8.23
C ILE A 34 -5.11 0.83 9.34
N ILE A 35 -6.01 -0.13 9.23
CA ILE A 35 -6.10 -1.27 10.16
C ILE A 35 -5.56 -2.52 9.44
N GLU A 36 -4.94 -3.41 10.19
CA GLU A 36 -4.53 -4.73 9.66
C GLU A 36 -5.75 -5.43 9.03
N GLY A 37 -5.58 -5.96 7.81
CA GLY A 37 -6.65 -6.56 7.02
C GLY A 37 -7.60 -5.56 6.35
N SER A 38 -7.33 -4.25 6.43
CA SER A 38 -8.08 -3.26 5.64
C SER A 38 -7.47 -3.08 4.26
N GLU A 39 -8.33 -3.02 3.23
CA GLU A 39 -7.96 -2.76 1.85
C GLU A 39 -7.45 -1.34 1.66
N VAL A 40 -6.15 -1.17 1.46
CA VAL A 40 -5.48 0.13 1.34
C VAL A 40 -5.73 0.77 -0.02
N CYS A 41 -5.53 -0.04 -1.07
CA CYS A 41 -5.72 0.33 -2.46
C CYS A 41 -6.12 -0.87 -3.30
N GLU A 42 -6.72 -0.61 -4.43
CA GLU A 42 -7.09 -1.61 -5.43
C GLU A 42 -6.13 -1.52 -6.61
N LEU A 43 -5.50 -2.66 -6.93
CA LEU A 43 -4.60 -2.82 -8.05
C LEU A 43 -5.30 -3.63 -9.14
N VAL A 44 -5.23 -3.17 -10.37
CA VAL A 44 -5.79 -3.87 -11.52
C VAL A 44 -4.70 -4.17 -12.51
N THR A 45 -4.73 -5.39 -13.03
CA THR A 45 -3.91 -5.87 -14.12
C THR A 45 -4.80 -6.10 -15.34
N ASP A 46 -4.19 -6.29 -16.52
CA ASP A 46 -4.89 -6.64 -17.75
C ASP A 46 -5.83 -7.85 -17.61
N LYS A 47 -5.53 -8.74 -16.65
CA LYS A 47 -6.22 -10.02 -16.47
C LYS A 47 -7.14 -10.06 -15.24
N ALA A 48 -6.80 -9.33 -14.18
CA ALA A 48 -7.45 -9.46 -12.87
C ALA A 48 -7.26 -8.22 -11.98
N SER A 49 -8.21 -8.01 -11.08
CA SER A 49 -8.16 -7.01 -10.01
C SER A 49 -7.80 -7.66 -8.68
N PHE A 50 -6.84 -7.09 -7.97
CA PHE A 50 -6.37 -7.53 -6.66
C PHE A 50 -6.45 -6.37 -5.66
N PRO A 51 -7.24 -6.51 -4.59
CA PRO A 51 -7.18 -5.57 -3.49
C PRO A 51 -5.89 -5.76 -2.70
N MET A 52 -5.24 -4.66 -2.33
CA MET A 52 -4.05 -4.68 -1.48
C MET A 52 -4.47 -4.39 -0.05
N GLU A 53 -4.39 -5.39 0.81
CA GLU A 53 -4.71 -5.30 2.22
C GLU A 53 -3.47 -4.93 3.03
N SER A 54 -3.65 -4.13 4.08
CA SER A 54 -2.54 -3.79 4.98
C SER A 54 -2.20 -4.96 5.88
N PRO A 55 -0.94 -5.40 5.94
CA PRO A 55 -0.51 -6.44 6.86
C PRO A 55 -0.34 -5.93 8.29
N ILE A 56 -0.42 -4.61 8.52
CA ILE A 56 -0.23 -3.99 9.82
C ILE A 56 -1.23 -2.86 10.06
N ASN A 57 -1.52 -2.58 11.33
CA ASN A 57 -2.22 -1.36 11.72
C ASN A 57 -1.25 -0.17 11.78
N GLY A 58 -1.61 0.95 11.15
CA GLY A 58 -0.74 2.13 11.08
C GLY A 58 -1.44 3.33 10.47
N ILE A 59 -0.67 4.35 10.11
CA ILE A 59 -1.17 5.55 9.42
C ILE A 59 -0.47 5.66 8.08
N LEU A 60 -1.19 6.00 7.02
CA LEU A 60 -0.59 6.22 5.71
C LEU A 60 0.34 7.45 5.78
N ALA A 61 1.64 7.21 5.87
CA ALA A 61 2.63 8.26 6.06
C ALA A 61 2.98 8.96 4.75
N ARG A 62 2.95 8.22 3.64
CA ARG A 62 3.27 8.76 2.32
C ARG A 62 2.60 7.94 1.21
N ILE A 63 2.19 8.61 0.15
CA ILE A 63 1.77 8.01 -1.12
C ILE A 63 2.78 8.49 -2.17
N ASP A 64 3.45 7.56 -2.85
CA ASP A 64 4.36 7.87 -3.96
C ASP A 64 3.65 7.71 -5.31
N ARG A 65 2.63 6.85 -5.37
CA ARG A 65 1.80 6.62 -6.57
C ARG A 65 0.33 6.93 -6.32
N GLU A 66 -0.20 7.87 -7.10
CA GLU A 66 -1.62 8.24 -7.04
C GLU A 66 -2.51 7.28 -7.84
N LYS A 67 -3.82 7.33 -7.58
CA LYS A 67 -4.81 6.60 -8.37
C LYS A 67 -4.74 6.98 -9.85
N GLY A 68 -4.88 5.98 -10.71
CA GLY A 68 -4.69 6.05 -12.16
C GLY A 68 -3.22 5.96 -12.60
N SER A 69 -2.26 5.79 -11.67
CA SER A 69 -0.85 5.63 -12.05
C SER A 69 -0.56 4.21 -12.50
N ILE A 70 0.23 4.10 -13.57
CA ILE A 70 0.78 2.82 -14.03
C ILE A 70 2.09 2.58 -13.28
N ILE A 71 2.15 1.43 -12.64
CA ILE A 71 3.17 1.03 -11.68
C ILE A 71 3.79 -0.28 -12.17
N LYS A 72 5.10 -0.44 -11.94
CA LYS A 72 5.83 -1.66 -12.29
C LYS A 72 5.94 -2.60 -11.09
N LYS A 73 6.32 -3.84 -11.38
CA LYS A 73 6.66 -4.83 -10.34
C LYS A 73 7.79 -4.31 -9.44
N GLY A 74 7.61 -4.47 -8.12
CA GLY A 74 8.58 -4.03 -7.12
C GLY A 74 8.67 -2.51 -6.91
N GLU A 75 7.73 -1.73 -7.46
CA GLU A 75 7.68 -0.30 -7.19
C GLU A 75 6.96 0.01 -5.88
N ILE A 76 7.41 1.07 -5.22
CA ILE A 76 6.85 1.56 -3.96
C ILE A 76 5.59 2.39 -4.28
N LEU A 77 4.46 1.96 -3.74
CA LEU A 77 3.18 2.66 -3.82
C LEU A 77 3.09 3.76 -2.77
N GLY A 78 3.59 3.48 -1.57
CA GLY A 78 3.53 4.35 -0.42
C GLY A 78 4.21 3.76 0.80
N MET A 79 4.08 4.45 1.93
CA MET A 79 4.64 4.04 3.22
C MET A 79 3.56 4.14 4.29
N ILE A 80 3.41 3.07 5.06
CA ILE A 80 2.53 3.00 6.24
C ILE A 80 3.41 3.08 7.47
N ARG A 81 3.08 3.96 8.42
CA ARG A 81 3.81 4.14 9.66
C ARG A 81 3.01 3.57 10.83
N ARG A 82 3.52 2.53 11.48
CA ARG A 82 2.97 1.95 12.70
C ARG A 82 3.73 2.43 13.91
N ASN A 83 3.01 2.89 14.94
CA ASN A 83 3.59 3.17 16.25
C ASN A 83 3.37 1.97 17.16
N VAL A 84 4.44 1.25 17.50
CA VAL A 84 4.38 0.13 18.44
C VAL A 84 4.69 0.70 19.83
N SER A 85 3.67 0.69 20.68
CA SER A 85 3.78 1.05 22.10
C SER A 85 3.82 -0.24 22.89
N GLU A 86 4.91 -0.48 23.62
CA GLU A 86 5.11 -1.66 24.47
C GLU A 86 4.79 -1.34 25.93
#